data_AF-A0A4P2R4H3-F1
#
_entry.id   AF-A0A4P2R4H3-F1
#
_cell.length_a   1.000
_cell.length_b   1.000
_cell.length_c   1.000
_cell.angle_alpha   90.00
_cell.angle_beta   90.00
_cell.angle_gamma   90.00
#
_symmetry.space_group_name_H-M   'P 1'
#
loop_
_entity.id
_entity.type
_entity.pdbx_description
1 polymer ?
#
loop_
_entity_poly.entity_id
_entity_poly.type
_entity_poly.pdbx_seq_one_letter_code
_entity_poly.pdbx_strand_id
1 'polypeptide(L)'
;MRRPCSQRRAVGEAHGTGVRRRALGLVAAVLAASCSRGGGGEQGAAPAGAAGRAPAPASSGAGAGQGQRRAPAAVKELEVRKLAPGAAVTIDGRLDEPAWQAAARTGPFVNVGTGREDPSLPTQGEARLLWDDGFLYVGFDVGDATITGGFPQDARDPHLWERDTVEVMIDPDGDGDNKDYYEIQISPQNLVFDSQFDDYNAPRGGPSGPFGHQEWSAGLTSAVALRGTIDDDSDQDRGYVVEAKIPWSAFAKARSAPPSPGDAWRMNFYAMQNNGGAAWSPILGEGNFHRARRFGRVRFVGAGGEAGGAGAPARDAGPAPATAPSAAPPGVSSARGERPGAAAPSASAGPKPGYRADPPDR
;
A
#
# COMPACT_ATOMS: atom_id res chain seq x y z
N MET A 1 64.66 28.11 -28.42
CA MET A 1 65.11 27.49 -29.68
C MET A 1 64.02 26.57 -30.22
N ARG A 2 63.77 26.65 -31.53
CA ARG A 2 62.86 25.85 -32.39
C ARG A 2 61.33 25.99 -32.16
N ARG A 3 60.72 26.76 -33.08
CA ARG A 3 59.30 26.74 -33.50
C ARG A 3 59.07 25.57 -34.51
N PRO A 4 57.95 25.50 -35.26
CA PRO A 4 56.62 24.96 -34.92
C PRO A 4 56.13 23.97 -36.01
N CYS A 5 54.90 23.45 -35.96
CA CYS A 5 54.05 23.36 -37.16
C CYS A 5 52.58 23.09 -36.84
N SER A 6 51.76 24.08 -37.16
CA SER A 6 50.33 23.98 -37.42
C SER A 6 50.07 23.33 -38.79
N GLN A 7 48.91 22.70 -39.00
CA GLN A 7 47.97 23.15 -40.05
C GLN A 7 46.60 22.48 -39.98
N ARG A 8 45.59 23.29 -40.29
CA ARG A 8 44.17 22.98 -40.49
C ARG A 8 43.88 22.65 -41.97
N ARG A 9 42.72 22.02 -42.17
CA ARG A 9 41.72 22.09 -43.28
C ARG A 9 41.45 20.69 -43.87
N ALA A 10 40.31 20.35 -44.45
CA ALA A 10 38.90 20.75 -44.39
C ALA A 10 38.17 19.87 -45.43
N VAL A 11 36.87 19.65 -45.25
CA VAL A 11 35.83 19.28 -46.23
C VAL A 11 35.80 17.84 -46.81
N GLY A 12 34.61 17.24 -46.70
CA GLY A 12 34.13 16.12 -47.51
C GLY A 12 32.70 15.73 -47.12
N GLU A 13 31.71 16.38 -47.74
CA GLU A 13 30.31 15.91 -47.78
C GLU A 13 30.20 14.63 -48.62
N ALA A 14 29.37 13.68 -48.18
CA ALA A 14 28.68 12.74 -49.06
C ALA A 14 27.36 12.26 -48.42
N HIS A 15 26.27 12.51 -49.13
CA HIS A 15 24.92 12.00 -48.90
C HIS A 15 24.85 10.47 -48.98
N GLY A 16 23.96 9.86 -48.20
CA GLY A 16 23.60 8.45 -48.32
C GLY A 16 22.39 8.07 -47.46
N THR A 17 21.20 8.30 -48.01
CA THR A 17 19.91 7.84 -47.48
C THR A 17 19.83 6.32 -47.39
N GLY A 18 19.39 5.77 -46.26
CA GLY A 18 19.19 4.33 -46.07
C GLY A 18 18.09 4.01 -45.06
N VAL A 19 16.84 4.15 -45.51
CA VAL A 19 15.64 3.70 -44.79
C VAL A 19 15.61 2.17 -44.78
N ARG A 20 15.70 1.53 -43.60
CA ARG A 20 15.43 0.09 -43.45
C ARG A 20 14.00 -0.14 -42.99
N ARG A 21 13.13 -0.51 -43.93
CA ARG A 21 11.79 -1.05 -43.67
C ARG A 21 11.92 -2.48 -43.12
N ARG A 22 11.39 -2.75 -41.93
CA ARG A 22 11.15 -4.12 -41.43
C ARG A 22 9.79 -4.61 -41.94
N ALA A 23 9.80 -5.79 -42.56
CA ALA A 23 8.64 -6.46 -43.11
C ALA A 23 7.75 -7.04 -42.00
N LEU A 24 6.45 -6.74 -42.06
CA LEU A 24 5.40 -7.47 -41.34
C LEU A 24 5.16 -8.82 -42.05
N GLY A 25 5.31 -9.92 -41.31
CA GLY A 25 4.82 -11.23 -41.74
C GLY A 25 3.31 -11.33 -41.53
N LEU A 26 2.56 -11.45 -42.63
CA LEU A 26 1.12 -11.71 -42.63
C LEU A 26 0.90 -13.23 -42.53
N VAL A 27 0.28 -13.71 -41.46
CA VAL A 27 -0.24 -15.09 -41.37
C VAL A 27 -1.65 -15.09 -41.96
N ALA A 28 -1.83 -15.80 -43.08
CA ALA A 28 -3.12 -16.03 -43.70
C ALA A 28 -3.82 -17.22 -43.03
N ALA A 29 -4.98 -16.99 -42.41
CA ALA A 29 -5.88 -18.02 -41.94
C ALA A 29 -6.79 -18.47 -43.09
N VAL A 30 -6.81 -19.77 -43.36
CA VAL A 30 -7.68 -20.42 -44.36
C VAL A 30 -9.09 -20.59 -43.77
N LEU A 31 -10.07 -19.95 -44.41
CA LEU A 31 -11.50 -20.20 -44.23
C LEU A 31 -11.92 -21.35 -45.16
N ALA A 32 -12.41 -22.45 -44.58
CA ALA A 32 -13.18 -23.46 -45.30
C ALA A 32 -14.62 -23.42 -44.79
N ALA A 33 -15.52 -22.87 -45.62
CA ALA A 33 -16.96 -22.99 -45.47
C ALA A 33 -17.45 -24.17 -46.31
N SER A 34 -18.18 -25.09 -45.71
CA SER A 34 -18.99 -26.08 -46.42
C SER A 34 -20.44 -25.93 -45.96
N CYS A 35 -21.29 -25.49 -46.89
CA CYS A 35 -22.75 -25.61 -46.77
C CYS A 35 -23.19 -26.97 -47.31
N SER A 36 -24.16 -27.61 -46.66
CA SER A 36 -25.25 -28.31 -47.33
C SER A 36 -26.46 -28.47 -46.41
N ARG A 37 -27.64 -28.28 -47.00
CA ARG A 37 -28.99 -28.16 -46.44
C ARG A 37 -29.71 -29.52 -46.36
N GLY A 38 -30.80 -29.53 -45.58
CA GLY A 38 -31.99 -30.40 -45.73
C GLY A 38 -32.47 -30.90 -44.36
N GLY A 39 -33.52 -30.33 -43.75
CA GLY A 39 -34.94 -30.70 -43.93
C GLY A 39 -35.27 -31.92 -43.04
N GLY A 40 -36.29 -32.05 -42.20
CA GLY A 40 -37.54 -31.40 -41.85
C GLY A 40 -38.41 -32.48 -41.17
N GLY A 41 -39.36 -32.14 -40.29
CA GLY A 41 -40.52 -32.99 -39.98
C GLY A 41 -40.53 -33.83 -38.67
N GLU A 42 -41.32 -33.33 -37.72
CA GLU A 42 -42.33 -33.98 -36.84
C GLU A 42 -42.23 -35.42 -36.25
N GLN A 43 -42.49 -35.44 -34.92
CA GLN A 43 -43.38 -36.31 -34.12
C GLN A 43 -43.58 -37.80 -34.48
N GLY A 44 -43.43 -38.68 -33.46
CA GLY A 44 -44.23 -39.91 -33.37
C GLY A 44 -43.60 -41.11 -32.65
N ALA A 45 -44.05 -41.36 -31.42
CA ALA A 45 -44.36 -42.65 -30.79
C ALA A 45 -43.27 -43.73 -30.53
N ALA A 46 -43.30 -44.23 -29.27
CA ALA A 46 -42.68 -45.46 -28.77
C ALA A 46 -43.41 -46.74 -29.27
N PRO A 47 -42.84 -47.95 -29.04
CA PRO A 47 -43.24 -48.74 -27.85
C PRO A 47 -42.07 -49.50 -27.18
N ALA A 48 -42.01 -49.56 -25.85
CA ALA A 48 -42.47 -50.62 -24.93
C ALA A 48 -41.54 -51.85 -24.79
N GLY A 49 -41.10 -52.09 -23.55
CA GLY A 49 -40.41 -53.30 -23.09
C GLY A 49 -40.13 -53.24 -21.59
N ALA A 50 -40.96 -53.93 -20.81
CA ALA A 50 -41.08 -53.86 -19.36
C ALA A 50 -40.09 -54.76 -18.59
N ALA A 51 -39.73 -54.36 -17.36
CA ALA A 51 -39.68 -55.23 -16.18
C ALA A 51 -39.41 -54.39 -14.91
N GLY A 52 -40.32 -54.48 -13.94
CA GLY A 52 -40.27 -53.72 -12.69
C GLY A 52 -39.34 -54.31 -11.62
N ARG A 53 -38.95 -53.45 -10.66
CA ARG A 53 -38.50 -53.83 -9.32
C ARG A 53 -38.90 -52.75 -8.30
N ALA A 54 -39.30 -53.23 -7.12
CA ALA A 54 -39.98 -52.54 -6.02
C ALA A 54 -39.20 -51.37 -5.38
N PRO A 55 -39.90 -50.43 -4.69
CA PRO A 55 -39.25 -49.33 -3.98
C PRO A 55 -38.65 -49.82 -2.64
N ALA A 56 -37.38 -49.48 -2.40
CA ALA A 56 -36.71 -49.63 -1.12
C ALA A 56 -37.02 -48.42 -0.21
N PRO A 57 -37.01 -48.58 1.12
CA PRO A 57 -37.59 -47.61 2.05
C PRO A 57 -36.74 -46.34 2.20
N ALA A 58 -37.43 -45.21 2.39
CA ALA A 58 -36.84 -43.94 2.76
C ALA A 58 -36.10 -44.07 4.10
N SER A 59 -34.78 -43.89 4.07
CA SER A 59 -34.00 -43.61 5.27
C SER A 59 -33.94 -42.10 5.48
N SER A 60 -34.58 -41.66 6.56
CA SER A 60 -34.46 -40.33 7.14
C SER A 60 -33.01 -40.08 7.58
N GLY A 61 -32.24 -39.41 6.73
CA GLY A 61 -30.95 -38.81 7.07
C GLY A 61 -31.10 -37.31 7.24
N ALA A 62 -31.69 -36.86 8.36
CA ALA A 62 -31.61 -35.47 8.78
C ALA A 62 -30.19 -35.17 9.29
N GLY A 63 -29.24 -35.05 8.36
CA GLY A 63 -27.95 -34.44 8.62
C GLY A 63 -28.07 -32.94 8.42
N ALA A 64 -28.50 -32.22 9.46
CA ALA A 64 -28.32 -30.78 9.52
C ALA A 64 -26.81 -30.51 9.51
N GLY A 65 -26.26 -30.28 8.32
CA GLY A 65 -24.93 -29.72 8.16
C GLY A 65 -24.95 -28.34 8.77
N GLN A 66 -24.65 -28.23 10.07
CA GLN A 66 -24.19 -26.99 10.64
C GLN A 66 -22.94 -26.62 9.88
N GLY A 67 -23.08 -25.68 8.93
CA GLY A 67 -21.94 -25.02 8.33
C GLY A 67 -21.13 -24.45 9.47
N GLN A 68 -20.04 -25.13 9.83
CA GLN A 68 -19.08 -24.61 10.79
C GLN A 68 -18.64 -23.28 10.23
N ARG A 69 -19.15 -22.21 10.84
CA ARG A 69 -18.74 -20.84 10.55
C ARG A 69 -17.26 -20.81 10.88
N ARG A 70 -16.41 -20.90 9.85
CA ARG A 70 -14.95 -20.94 9.99
C ARG A 70 -14.57 -19.76 10.88
N ALA A 71 -13.88 -20.03 11.98
CA ALA A 71 -13.39 -18.97 12.84
C ALA A 71 -12.66 -17.93 11.97
N PRO A 72 -12.90 -16.62 12.17
CA PRO A 72 -12.25 -15.60 11.36
C PRO A 72 -10.74 -15.83 11.42
N ALA A 73 -10.10 -15.82 10.24
CA ALA A 73 -8.66 -16.06 10.17
C ALA A 73 -7.93 -15.03 11.03
N ALA A 74 -7.04 -15.48 11.92
CA ALA A 74 -6.23 -14.58 12.72
C ALA A 74 -5.44 -13.61 11.82
N VAL A 75 -5.22 -12.39 12.33
CA VAL A 75 -4.32 -11.42 11.71
C VAL A 75 -2.90 -11.65 12.24
N LYS A 76 -1.88 -11.18 11.51
CA LYS A 76 -0.50 -11.26 11.99
C LYS A 76 -0.29 -10.33 13.17
N GLU A 77 0.66 -10.66 14.04
CA GLU A 77 1.02 -9.85 15.21
C GLU A 77 2.52 -9.57 15.21
N LEU A 78 2.91 -8.38 15.66
CA LEU A 78 4.30 -7.92 15.75
C LEU A 78 4.49 -7.11 17.02
N GLU A 79 5.54 -7.42 17.77
CA GLU A 79 5.92 -6.65 18.96
C GLU A 79 7.03 -5.67 18.61
N VAL A 80 6.79 -4.38 18.83
CA VAL A 80 7.72 -3.32 18.46
C VAL A 80 8.29 -2.69 19.72
N ARG A 81 9.60 -2.87 19.89
CA ARG A 81 10.33 -2.39 21.07
C ARG A 81 10.68 -0.92 20.94
N LYS A 82 10.50 -0.20 22.05
CA LYS A 82 10.98 1.18 22.17
C LYS A 82 12.49 1.21 22.07
N LEU A 83 13.03 2.17 21.33
CA LEU A 83 14.45 2.41 21.20
C LEU A 83 15.11 2.56 22.58
N ALA A 84 16.30 1.99 22.70
CA ALA A 84 17.11 2.19 23.89
C ALA A 84 17.47 3.69 24.03
N PRO A 85 17.54 4.22 25.26
CA PRO A 85 17.96 5.61 25.46
C PRO A 85 19.30 5.90 24.76
N GLY A 86 19.34 6.97 23.97
CA GLY A 86 20.53 7.38 23.21
C GLY A 86 20.77 6.62 21.91
N ALA A 87 19.92 5.66 21.54
CA ALA A 87 19.92 5.10 20.19
C ALA A 87 19.55 6.20 19.18
N ALA A 88 20.33 6.32 18.11
CA ALA A 88 20.08 7.24 17.02
C ALA A 88 19.71 6.47 15.75
N VAL A 89 18.76 7.02 14.99
CA VAL A 89 18.37 6.55 13.66
C VAL A 89 18.46 7.76 12.74
N THR A 90 19.28 7.66 11.69
CA THR A 90 19.44 8.74 10.71
C THR A 90 18.62 8.39 9.49
N ILE A 91 17.64 9.24 9.14
CA ILE A 91 16.78 8.98 7.98
C ILE A 91 17.56 9.31 6.70
N ASP A 92 18.22 8.30 6.12
CA ASP A 92 19.04 8.41 4.93
C ASP A 92 18.74 7.33 3.87
N GLY A 93 17.74 6.48 4.13
CA GLY A 93 17.30 5.44 3.21
C GLY A 93 18.11 4.16 3.36
N ARG A 94 18.83 4.00 4.49
CA ARG A 94 19.59 2.79 4.82
C ARG A 94 19.04 2.22 6.11
N LEU A 95 19.02 0.89 6.20
CA LEU A 95 18.56 0.18 7.40
C LEU A 95 19.76 -0.53 8.04
N ASP A 96 20.90 0.15 8.15
CA ASP A 96 22.18 -0.44 8.54
C ASP A 96 22.58 -0.16 10.00
N GLU A 97 21.93 0.79 10.67
CA GLU A 97 22.20 1.08 12.07
C GLU A 97 21.89 -0.12 12.99
N PRO A 98 22.60 -0.24 14.12
CA PRO A 98 22.32 -1.28 15.12
C PRO A 98 20.85 -1.32 15.58
N ALA A 99 20.19 -0.17 15.63
CA ALA A 99 18.77 -0.07 15.94
C ALA A 99 17.92 -0.82 14.91
N TRP A 100 18.16 -0.64 13.61
CA TRP A 100 17.46 -1.35 12.54
C TRP A 100 17.77 -2.84 12.49
N GLN A 101 18.99 -3.25 12.87
CA GLN A 101 19.33 -4.67 12.97
C GLN A 101 18.58 -5.37 14.13
N ALA A 102 18.26 -4.63 15.19
CA ALA A 102 17.49 -5.11 16.34
C ALA A 102 15.98 -4.87 16.21
N ALA A 103 15.52 -4.23 15.13
CA ALA A 103 14.14 -3.85 14.93
C ALA A 103 13.20 -5.06 14.82
N ALA A 104 11.93 -4.82 15.14
CA ALA A 104 10.89 -5.80 14.88
C ALA A 104 10.69 -5.93 13.36
N ARG A 105 10.66 -7.17 12.85
CA ARG A 105 10.56 -7.45 11.41
C ARG A 105 9.26 -8.16 11.10
N THR A 106 8.60 -7.76 10.04
CA THR A 106 7.38 -8.43 9.55
C THR A 106 7.66 -9.82 8.98
N GLY A 107 8.91 -10.08 8.58
CA GLY A 107 9.25 -11.12 7.61
C GLY A 107 8.77 -10.75 6.21
N PRO A 108 8.96 -11.65 5.22
CA PRO A 108 8.54 -11.41 3.86
C PRO A 108 7.02 -11.21 3.78
N PHE A 109 6.60 -10.28 2.94
CA PHE A 109 5.21 -10.09 2.62
C PHE A 109 4.66 -11.27 1.81
N VAL A 110 3.35 -11.43 1.88
CA VAL A 110 2.60 -12.52 1.27
C VAL A 110 1.64 -11.97 0.22
N ASN A 111 1.20 -12.83 -0.69
CA ASN A 111 0.14 -12.49 -1.62
C ASN A 111 -1.12 -12.06 -0.85
N VAL A 112 -1.64 -10.89 -1.19
CA VAL A 112 -2.75 -10.21 -0.50
C VAL A 112 -4.03 -11.05 -0.44
N GLY A 113 -4.30 -11.82 -1.49
CA GLY A 113 -5.52 -12.62 -1.62
C GLY A 113 -5.42 -14.01 -1.01
N THR A 114 -4.24 -14.64 -1.06
CA THR A 114 -4.08 -16.03 -0.60
C THR A 114 -3.42 -16.14 0.78
N GLY A 115 -2.69 -15.12 1.20
CA GLY A 115 -1.88 -15.14 2.43
C GLY A 115 -0.65 -16.04 2.36
N ARG A 116 -0.26 -16.50 1.17
CA ARG A 116 0.91 -17.35 0.95
C ARG A 116 2.06 -16.56 0.34
N GLU A 117 3.28 -16.99 0.60
CA GLU A 117 4.43 -16.52 -0.16
C GLU A 117 4.23 -16.80 -1.64
N ASP A 118 4.57 -15.82 -2.47
CA ASP A 118 4.39 -15.87 -3.91
C ASP A 118 5.56 -15.15 -4.59
N PRO A 119 6.62 -15.89 -4.94
CA PRO A 119 7.80 -15.33 -5.61
C PRO A 119 7.52 -14.82 -7.03
N SER A 120 6.31 -15.05 -7.57
CA SER A 120 5.92 -14.56 -8.90
C SER A 120 5.35 -13.15 -8.88
N LEU A 121 5.10 -12.59 -7.70
CA LEU A 121 4.72 -11.18 -7.58
C LEU A 121 5.87 -10.30 -8.10
N PRO A 122 5.57 -9.25 -8.88
CA PRO A 122 6.60 -8.44 -9.50
C PRO A 122 7.41 -7.63 -8.47
N THR A 123 6.78 -7.35 -7.32
CA THR A 123 7.39 -6.66 -6.19
C THR A 123 7.17 -7.48 -4.92
N GLN A 124 8.18 -7.49 -4.05
CA GLN A 124 8.17 -8.19 -2.78
C GLN A 124 8.88 -7.34 -1.73
N GLY A 125 8.46 -7.40 -0.47
CA GLY A 125 9.08 -6.60 0.57
C GLY A 125 9.04 -7.22 1.96
N GLU A 126 9.76 -6.58 2.87
CA GLU A 126 9.57 -6.68 4.32
C GLU A 126 9.56 -5.28 4.92
N ALA A 127 8.94 -5.13 6.09
CA ALA A 127 9.01 -3.92 6.89
C ALA A 127 9.70 -4.18 8.24
N ARG A 128 10.34 -3.13 8.74
CA ARG A 128 10.95 -3.05 10.06
C ARG A 128 10.36 -1.90 10.82
N LEU A 129 10.13 -2.10 12.11
CA LEU A 129 9.52 -1.10 12.98
C LEU A 129 10.35 -0.87 14.24
N LEU A 130 10.43 0.40 14.61
CA LEU A 130 11.01 0.92 15.85
C LEU A 130 10.14 2.08 16.34
N TRP A 131 10.29 2.47 17.61
CA TRP A 131 9.67 3.70 18.10
C TRP A 131 10.42 4.33 19.26
N ASP A 132 10.23 5.63 19.46
CA ASP A 132 10.64 6.36 20.65
C ASP A 132 9.52 7.31 21.13
N ASP A 133 9.83 8.24 22.05
CA ASP A 133 8.85 9.19 22.57
C ASP A 133 8.36 10.23 21.54
N GLY A 134 9.10 10.43 20.44
CA GLY A 134 8.77 11.42 19.41
C GLY A 134 8.20 10.82 18.14
N PHE A 135 8.65 9.62 17.75
CA PHE A 135 8.38 9.06 16.42
C PHE A 135 8.06 7.57 16.42
N LEU A 136 7.20 7.21 15.49
CA LEU A 136 7.16 5.88 14.88
C LEU A 136 8.18 5.84 13.74
N TYR A 137 9.02 4.80 13.69
CA TYR A 137 9.93 4.57 12.58
C TYR A 137 9.48 3.35 11.78
N VAL A 138 9.47 3.49 10.46
CA VAL A 138 9.16 2.41 9.53
C VAL A 138 10.23 2.36 8.45
N GLY A 139 10.81 1.18 8.26
CA GLY A 139 11.76 0.90 7.19
C GLY A 139 11.23 -0.21 6.30
N PHE A 140 11.38 -0.09 4.99
CA PHE A 140 11.04 -1.12 4.03
C PHE A 140 12.26 -1.52 3.22
N ASP A 141 12.38 -2.82 2.99
CA ASP A 141 13.34 -3.38 2.04
C ASP A 141 12.55 -4.07 0.93
N VAL A 142 12.55 -3.46 -0.27
CA VAL A 142 11.74 -3.91 -1.41
C VAL A 142 12.63 -4.47 -2.51
N GLY A 143 12.32 -5.69 -2.95
CA GLY A 143 12.85 -6.28 -4.16
C GLY A 143 11.91 -6.00 -5.32
N ASP A 144 12.44 -5.38 -6.37
CA ASP A 144 11.73 -5.08 -7.62
C ASP A 144 12.73 -5.18 -8.77
N ALA A 145 12.31 -5.77 -9.88
CA ALA A 145 13.16 -5.94 -11.07
C ALA A 145 13.00 -4.80 -12.08
N THR A 146 11.97 -3.97 -11.95
CA THR A 146 11.62 -2.89 -12.87
C THR A 146 11.03 -1.73 -12.07
N ILE A 147 11.88 -0.82 -11.56
CA ILE A 147 11.43 0.27 -10.69
C ILE A 147 10.70 1.32 -11.54
N THR A 148 9.40 1.44 -11.32
CA THR A 148 8.49 2.36 -12.01
C THR A 148 8.17 3.59 -11.16
N GLY A 149 8.27 4.74 -11.80
CA GLY A 149 8.15 6.05 -11.21
C GLY A 149 7.67 7.08 -12.22
N GLY A 150 8.31 8.24 -12.27
CA GLY A 150 7.99 9.25 -13.28
C GLY A 150 6.78 10.10 -12.91
N PHE A 151 6.58 10.36 -11.61
CA PHE A 151 5.73 11.47 -11.16
C PHE A 151 6.52 12.78 -11.23
N PRO A 152 5.87 13.94 -11.46
CA PRO A 152 6.52 15.23 -11.31
C PRO A 152 7.12 15.38 -9.91
N GLN A 153 8.34 15.90 -9.82
CA GLN A 153 9.07 16.08 -8.55
C GLN A 153 8.36 17.04 -7.58
N ASP A 154 7.54 17.94 -8.10
CA ASP A 154 6.72 18.91 -7.36
C ASP A 154 5.26 18.45 -7.17
N ALA A 155 4.93 17.22 -7.55
CA ALA A 155 3.58 16.68 -7.34
C ALA A 155 3.28 16.57 -5.84
N ARG A 156 2.12 17.09 -5.44
CA ARG A 156 1.55 16.92 -4.11
C ARG A 156 0.56 15.77 -4.13
N ASP A 157 0.75 14.80 -3.24
CA ASP A 157 -0.09 13.60 -3.10
C ASP A 157 -0.43 12.93 -4.45
N PRO A 158 0.57 12.63 -5.30
CA PRO A 158 0.32 11.86 -6.52
C PRO A 158 -0.29 10.49 -6.17
N HIS A 159 -1.04 9.90 -7.10
CA HIS A 159 -1.61 8.55 -6.93
C HIS A 159 -0.52 7.47 -6.98
N LEU A 160 0.29 7.37 -5.93
CA LEU A 160 1.50 6.54 -5.93
C LEU A 160 1.18 5.06 -6.14
N TRP A 161 0.01 4.59 -5.72
CA TRP A 161 -0.50 3.24 -5.98
C TRP A 161 -0.60 2.87 -7.47
N GLU A 162 -0.59 3.83 -8.40
CA GLU A 162 -0.60 3.56 -9.84
C GLU A 162 0.75 3.02 -10.35
N ARG A 163 1.81 3.09 -9.53
CA ARG A 163 3.18 2.68 -9.85
C ARG A 163 3.82 1.96 -8.65
N ASP A 164 5.15 1.96 -8.54
CA ASP A 164 5.81 1.40 -7.36
C ASP A 164 5.71 2.33 -6.17
N THR A 165 5.33 1.76 -5.04
CA THR A 165 5.32 2.45 -3.75
C THR A 165 5.30 1.45 -2.61
N VAL A 166 5.75 1.87 -1.43
CA VAL A 166 5.33 1.20 -0.19
C VAL A 166 4.09 1.90 0.35
N GLU A 167 3.27 1.16 1.10
CA GLU A 167 2.08 1.70 1.77
C GLU A 167 2.05 1.25 3.24
N VAL A 168 1.69 2.18 4.12
CA VAL A 168 1.44 1.98 5.54
C VAL A 168 -0.01 2.36 5.83
N MET A 169 -0.77 1.39 6.33
CA MET A 169 -2.13 1.61 6.81
C MET A 169 -2.15 1.54 8.33
N ILE A 170 -2.80 2.49 8.99
CA ILE A 170 -2.75 2.63 10.45
C ILE A 170 -4.15 2.91 11.00
N ASP A 171 -4.66 1.98 11.79
CA ASP A 171 -5.81 2.15 12.68
C ASP A 171 -5.25 2.24 14.12
N PRO A 172 -5.16 3.46 14.69
CA PRO A 172 -4.44 3.68 15.94
C PRO A 172 -5.26 3.41 17.21
N ASP A 173 -6.56 3.13 17.13
CA ASP A 173 -7.31 2.62 18.28
C ASP A 173 -7.37 1.08 18.30
N GLY A 174 -7.08 0.45 17.16
CA GLY A 174 -6.84 -0.98 17.03
C GLY A 174 -8.10 -1.84 17.00
N ASP A 175 -9.29 -1.23 16.91
CA ASP A 175 -10.55 -1.97 16.92
C ASP A 175 -10.82 -2.70 15.59
N GLY A 176 -10.26 -2.21 14.48
CA GLY A 176 -10.41 -2.75 13.14
C GLY A 176 -11.81 -2.58 12.56
N ASP A 177 -12.58 -1.61 13.05
CA ASP A 177 -13.96 -1.35 12.65
C ASP A 177 -14.09 -0.60 11.31
N ASN A 178 -12.93 -0.24 10.74
CA ASN A 178 -12.76 0.43 9.48
C ASN A 178 -13.00 1.95 9.49
N LYS A 179 -13.04 2.56 10.68
CA LYS A 179 -13.10 4.00 10.87
C LYS A 179 -11.77 4.56 11.32
N ASP A 180 -11.67 5.87 11.23
CA ASP A 180 -10.63 6.66 11.91
C ASP A 180 -9.18 6.23 11.66
N TYR A 181 -8.89 5.78 10.44
CA TYR A 181 -7.59 5.23 10.05
C TYR A 181 -6.84 6.14 9.06
N TYR A 182 -5.54 5.87 8.89
CA TYR A 182 -4.60 6.63 8.07
C TYR A 182 -3.98 5.76 6.98
N GLU A 183 -3.56 6.44 5.92
CA GLU A 183 -2.81 5.90 4.79
C GLU A 183 -1.60 6.78 4.54
N ILE A 184 -0.44 6.15 4.38
CA ILE A 184 0.80 6.82 4.00
C ILE A 184 1.47 5.95 2.93
N GLN A 185 1.78 6.53 1.78
CA GLN A 185 2.54 5.89 0.72
C GLN A 185 3.82 6.66 0.45
N ILE A 186 4.91 5.95 0.17
CA ILE A 186 6.22 6.53 -0.14
C ILE A 186 6.79 5.84 -1.37
N SER A 187 7.01 6.60 -2.45
CA SER A 187 7.48 6.06 -3.73
C SER A 187 9.00 5.94 -3.82
N PRO A 188 9.54 5.23 -4.82
CA PRO A 188 10.98 5.22 -5.11
C PRO A 188 11.58 6.61 -5.41
N GLN A 189 10.77 7.61 -5.78
CA GLN A 189 11.21 9.00 -5.94
C GLN A 189 11.23 9.79 -4.62
N ASN A 190 10.96 9.13 -3.49
CA ASN A 190 10.74 9.75 -2.18
C ASN A 190 9.58 10.77 -2.18
N LEU A 191 8.59 10.58 -3.07
CA LEU A 191 7.34 11.33 -3.02
C LEU A 191 6.40 10.66 -2.02
N VAL A 192 5.54 11.46 -1.41
CA VAL A 192 4.57 11.02 -0.40
C VAL A 192 3.16 11.24 -0.92
N PHE A 193 2.30 10.28 -0.66
CA PHE A 193 0.86 10.46 -0.59
C PHE A 193 0.44 10.16 0.85
N ASP A 194 -0.27 11.07 1.48
CA ASP A 194 -0.81 10.85 2.81
C ASP A 194 -2.29 11.28 2.90
N SER A 195 -3.06 10.49 3.64
CA SER A 195 -4.49 10.75 3.83
C SER A 195 -5.01 10.08 5.09
N GLN A 196 -6.15 10.57 5.57
CA GLN A 196 -6.91 9.96 6.66
C GLN A 196 -8.35 9.73 6.24
N PHE A 197 -9.00 8.76 6.87
CA PHE A 197 -10.32 8.29 6.53
C PHE A 197 -11.20 8.20 7.77
N ASP A 198 -12.50 8.44 7.60
CA ASP A 198 -13.49 8.39 8.68
C ASP A 198 -14.26 7.06 8.68
N ASP A 199 -14.33 6.40 7.52
CA ASP A 199 -15.00 5.11 7.33
C ASP A 199 -14.30 4.35 6.18
N TYR A 200 -14.77 3.13 5.87
CA TYR A 200 -14.17 2.24 4.88
C TYR A 200 -14.00 2.92 3.52
N ASN A 201 -12.76 3.32 3.24
CA ASN A 201 -12.34 4.02 2.03
C ASN A 201 -13.19 5.28 1.76
N ALA A 202 -13.53 6.00 2.84
CA ALA A 202 -14.35 7.19 2.82
C ALA A 202 -13.79 8.30 3.74
N PRO A 203 -13.96 9.59 3.36
CA PRO A 203 -14.67 10.09 2.18
C PRO A 203 -13.96 9.78 0.86
N ARG A 204 -14.72 9.77 -0.25
CA ARG A 204 -14.18 9.55 -1.60
C ARG A 204 -14.93 10.43 -2.60
N GLY A 205 -14.20 11.28 -3.32
CA GLY A 205 -14.75 12.20 -4.32
C GLY A 205 -14.98 11.61 -5.71
N GLY A 206 -14.80 10.29 -5.86
CA GLY A 206 -14.94 9.58 -7.14
C GLY A 206 -13.59 9.15 -7.73
N PRO A 207 -13.52 8.85 -9.04
CA PRO A 207 -12.31 8.32 -9.68
C PRO A 207 -11.10 9.26 -9.64
N SER A 208 -11.33 10.56 -9.49
CA SER A 208 -10.28 11.59 -9.44
C SER A 208 -10.04 12.15 -8.04
N GLY A 209 -10.62 11.53 -7.02
CA GLY A 209 -10.50 11.97 -5.63
C GLY A 209 -11.41 13.15 -5.26
N PRO A 210 -11.21 13.77 -4.07
CA PRO A 210 -10.16 13.40 -3.12
C PRO A 210 -10.34 11.99 -2.55
N PHE A 211 -9.23 11.36 -2.17
CA PHE A 211 -9.19 10.04 -1.55
C PHE A 211 -8.93 10.22 -0.06
N GLY A 212 -9.98 10.15 0.75
CA GLY A 212 -9.94 10.57 2.15
C GLY A 212 -9.76 12.08 2.29
N HIS A 213 -9.14 12.49 3.38
CA HIS A 213 -8.79 13.88 3.69
C HIS A 213 -7.32 14.15 3.37
N GLN A 214 -7.01 14.46 2.11
CA GLN A 214 -5.64 14.72 1.60
C GLN A 214 -5.07 16.10 2.03
N GLU A 215 -5.81 16.86 2.83
CA GLU A 215 -5.31 18.04 3.54
C GLU A 215 -4.58 17.68 4.84
N TRP A 216 -4.84 16.49 5.39
CA TRP A 216 -4.03 15.95 6.47
C TRP A 216 -2.61 15.70 5.95
N SER A 217 -1.63 15.78 6.85
CA SER A 217 -0.28 15.37 6.52
C SER A 217 0.32 14.58 7.68
N ALA A 218 1.05 13.52 7.34
CA ALA A 218 1.80 12.72 8.28
C ALA A 218 2.96 13.51 8.91
N GLY A 219 3.40 14.62 8.30
CA GLY A 219 4.53 15.42 8.80
C GLY A 219 5.84 14.61 8.88
N LEU A 220 5.95 13.57 8.07
CA LEU A 220 7.03 12.59 8.12
C LEU A 220 8.34 13.17 7.56
N THR A 221 9.46 12.57 7.99
CA THR A 221 10.74 12.69 7.28
C THR A 221 11.05 11.34 6.68
N SER A 222 11.31 11.28 5.37
CA SER A 222 11.66 10.05 4.66
C SER A 222 12.88 10.22 3.76
N ALA A 223 13.54 9.10 3.52
CA ALA A 223 14.61 8.95 2.54
C ALA A 223 14.47 7.60 1.82
N VAL A 224 14.96 7.56 0.58
CA VAL A 224 14.91 6.37 -0.28
C VAL A 224 16.28 6.11 -0.89
N ALA A 225 16.73 4.87 -0.83
CA ALA A 225 17.92 4.41 -1.54
C ALA A 225 17.54 3.39 -2.62
N LEU A 226 17.81 3.74 -3.87
CA LEU A 226 17.59 2.85 -5.02
C LEU A 226 18.72 1.83 -5.14
N ARG A 227 18.38 0.61 -5.55
CA ARG A 227 19.30 -0.42 -6.02
C ARG A 227 18.98 -0.75 -7.48
N GLY A 228 18.96 0.28 -8.30
CA GLY A 228 18.44 0.22 -9.65
C GLY A 228 18.33 1.60 -10.28
N THR A 229 17.63 1.68 -11.41
CA THR A 229 17.29 2.91 -12.10
C THR A 229 15.77 3.04 -12.27
N ILE A 230 15.23 4.25 -12.09
CA ILE A 230 13.80 4.49 -12.24
C ILE A 230 13.48 4.66 -13.73
N ASP A 231 12.42 4.00 -14.19
CA ASP A 231 11.85 4.11 -15.54
C ASP A 231 12.83 3.73 -16.68
N ASP A 232 13.73 2.77 -16.44
CA ASP A 232 14.62 2.20 -17.46
C ASP A 232 14.37 0.69 -17.65
N ASP A 233 13.49 0.33 -18.59
CA ASP A 233 13.19 -1.06 -18.91
C ASP A 233 14.36 -1.80 -19.61
N SER A 234 15.52 -1.17 -19.79
CA SER A 234 16.69 -1.78 -20.44
C SER A 234 17.64 -2.48 -19.47
N ASP A 235 17.51 -2.25 -18.17
CA ASP A 235 18.28 -2.93 -17.13
C ASP A 235 17.41 -3.87 -16.27
N GLN A 236 18.01 -4.39 -15.20
CA GLN A 236 17.31 -5.18 -14.20
C GLN A 236 17.70 -4.69 -12.82
N ASP A 237 16.70 -4.23 -12.09
CA ASP A 237 16.87 -3.66 -10.77
C ASP A 237 16.95 -4.73 -9.67
N ARG A 238 17.33 -4.28 -8.47
CA ARG A 238 17.23 -5.03 -7.22
C ARG A 238 16.28 -4.37 -6.22
N GLY A 239 15.45 -3.42 -6.68
CA GLY A 239 14.49 -2.68 -5.89
C GLY A 239 15.09 -1.51 -5.10
N TYR A 240 14.53 -1.22 -3.93
CA TYR A 240 14.78 0.01 -3.20
C TYR A 240 14.55 -0.16 -1.70
N VAL A 241 15.11 0.77 -0.91
CA VAL A 241 14.89 0.88 0.53
C VAL A 241 14.15 2.17 0.80
N VAL A 242 13.09 2.10 1.61
CA VAL A 242 12.41 3.28 2.15
C VAL A 242 12.68 3.34 3.63
N GLU A 243 12.97 4.52 4.14
CA GLU A 243 13.13 4.77 5.56
C GLU A 243 12.37 6.03 5.95
N ALA A 244 11.55 5.95 7.00
CA ALA A 244 10.76 7.09 7.46
C ALA A 244 10.64 7.13 8.97
N LYS A 245 10.55 8.35 9.50
CA LYS A 245 10.05 8.64 10.86
C LYS A 245 8.81 9.52 10.77
N ILE A 246 7.79 9.15 11.53
CA ILE A 246 6.48 9.80 11.55
C ILE A 246 6.25 10.32 12.98
N PRO A 247 6.05 11.63 13.17
CA PRO A 247 5.83 12.19 14.50
C PRO A 247 4.50 11.70 15.06
N TRP A 248 4.48 11.35 16.35
CA TRP A 248 3.26 10.87 17.00
C TRP A 248 2.10 11.88 16.96
N SER A 249 2.41 13.18 16.87
CA SER A 249 1.41 14.24 16.73
C SER A 249 0.56 14.14 15.45
N ALA A 250 0.98 13.36 14.45
CA ALA A 250 0.22 13.13 13.23
C ALA A 250 -1.07 12.33 13.47
N PHE A 251 -1.11 11.50 14.52
CA PHE A 251 -2.18 10.53 14.77
C PHE A 251 -3.22 11.04 15.77
N ALA A 252 -3.90 12.13 15.44
CA ALA A 252 -4.88 12.78 16.33
C ALA A 252 -6.11 11.92 16.67
N LYS A 253 -6.38 10.89 15.87
CA LYS A 253 -7.45 9.89 16.11
C LYS A 253 -7.05 8.79 17.10
N ALA A 254 -5.78 8.70 17.48
CA ALA A 254 -5.32 7.75 18.49
C ALA A 254 -5.83 8.11 19.88
N ARG A 255 -6.11 7.10 20.72
CA ARG A 255 -6.38 7.32 22.15
C ARG A 255 -5.16 7.90 22.88
N SER A 256 -3.96 7.48 22.49
CA SER A 256 -2.67 7.97 22.98
C SER A 256 -1.63 7.88 21.88
N ALA A 257 -0.86 8.95 21.68
CA ALA A 257 0.27 9.01 20.76
C ALA A 257 1.39 9.85 21.42
N PRO A 258 2.53 9.27 21.81
CA PRO A 258 2.92 7.87 21.63
C PRO A 258 1.99 6.86 22.35
N PRO A 259 1.94 5.61 21.87
CA PRO A 259 1.32 4.50 22.59
C PRO A 259 2.03 4.23 23.91
N SER A 260 1.28 3.80 24.92
CA SER A 260 1.85 3.25 26.15
C SER A 260 2.36 1.83 25.92
N PRO A 261 3.43 1.38 26.62
CA PRO A 261 3.81 -0.03 26.59
C PRO A 261 2.63 -0.95 26.94
N GLY A 262 2.33 -1.90 26.06
CA GLY A 262 1.16 -2.78 26.15
C GLY A 262 0.04 -2.43 25.18
N ASP A 263 -0.03 -1.18 24.72
CA ASP A 263 -1.00 -0.75 23.70
C ASP A 263 -0.73 -1.49 22.38
N ALA A 264 -1.81 -1.75 21.64
CA ALA A 264 -1.74 -2.38 20.34
C ALA A 264 -2.52 -1.56 19.33
N TRP A 265 -1.87 -1.20 18.23
CA TRP A 265 -2.50 -0.61 17.06
C TRP A 265 -2.73 -1.66 16.00
N ARG A 266 -3.63 -1.38 15.07
CA ARG A 266 -3.77 -2.16 13.86
C ARG A 266 -3.01 -1.49 12.74
N MET A 267 -2.08 -2.22 12.12
CA MET A 267 -1.29 -1.70 11.01
C MET A 267 -1.16 -2.71 9.90
N ASN A 268 -1.00 -2.24 8.67
CA ASN A 268 -0.57 -3.08 7.57
C ASN A 268 0.48 -2.38 6.73
N PHE A 269 1.27 -3.20 6.05
CA PHE A 269 2.41 -2.76 5.25
C PHE A 269 2.33 -3.46 3.90
N TYR A 270 2.48 -2.70 2.82
CA TYR A 270 2.42 -3.22 1.47
C TYR A 270 3.66 -2.77 0.68
N ALA A 271 4.13 -3.67 -0.18
CA ALA A 271 4.97 -3.31 -1.33
C ALA A 271 4.07 -3.40 -2.56
N MET A 272 3.90 -2.30 -3.26
CA MET A 272 2.92 -2.14 -4.32
C MET A 272 3.57 -1.85 -5.66
N GLN A 273 2.90 -2.33 -6.70
CA GLN A 273 3.16 -2.01 -8.09
C GLN A 273 1.82 -2.08 -8.86
N ASN A 274 1.52 -1.05 -9.66
CA ASN A 274 0.38 -1.04 -10.59
C ASN A 274 -0.97 -1.44 -9.92
N ASN A 275 -1.29 -0.84 -8.78
CA ASN A 275 -2.51 -1.07 -8.00
C ASN A 275 -2.67 -2.51 -7.45
N GLY A 276 -1.58 -3.27 -7.42
CA GLY A 276 -1.45 -4.58 -6.77
C GLY A 276 -0.23 -4.62 -5.87
N GLY A 277 0.02 -5.75 -5.21
CA GLY A 277 1.19 -5.87 -4.34
C GLY A 277 1.21 -7.08 -3.42
N ALA A 278 2.23 -7.10 -2.57
CA ALA A 278 2.37 -8.03 -1.45
C ALA A 278 2.07 -7.29 -0.13
N ALA A 279 1.53 -7.98 0.86
CA ALA A 279 1.22 -7.41 2.18
C ALA A 279 1.87 -8.18 3.33
N TRP A 280 2.13 -7.49 4.44
CA TRP A 280 2.42 -8.16 5.70
C TRP A 280 1.22 -9.03 6.13
N SER A 281 0.06 -8.43 6.39
CA SER A 281 -1.17 -9.14 6.76
C SER A 281 -2.13 -9.23 5.55
N PRO A 282 -2.53 -10.44 5.11
CA PRO A 282 -3.35 -10.58 3.91
C PRO A 282 -4.82 -10.20 4.15
N ILE A 283 -5.45 -9.64 3.11
CA ILE A 283 -6.87 -9.28 3.12
C ILE A 283 -7.79 -10.47 2.78
N LEU A 284 -7.25 -11.55 2.22
CA LEU A 284 -7.98 -12.80 1.95
C LEU A 284 -9.26 -12.62 1.11
N GLY A 285 -9.21 -11.69 0.14
CA GLY A 285 -10.32 -11.37 -0.75
C GLY A 285 -11.39 -10.45 -0.13
N GLU A 286 -11.14 -9.89 1.04
CA GLU A 286 -12.10 -9.02 1.74
C GLU A 286 -12.00 -7.57 1.28
N GLY A 287 -12.40 -7.29 0.04
CA GLY A 287 -12.43 -5.95 -0.51
C GLY A 287 -11.06 -5.46 -0.97
N ASN A 288 -10.62 -4.31 -0.49
CA ASN A 288 -9.37 -3.65 -0.89
C ASN A 288 -8.40 -3.47 0.30
N PHE A 289 -7.27 -2.81 0.06
CA PHE A 289 -6.21 -2.61 1.05
C PHE A 289 -6.60 -1.75 2.25
N HIS A 290 -7.74 -1.04 2.20
CA HIS A 290 -8.29 -0.30 3.33
C HIS A 290 -9.05 -1.19 4.32
N ARG A 291 -8.97 -2.52 4.26
CA ARG A 291 -9.73 -3.40 5.16
C ARG A 291 -9.11 -3.49 6.56
N ALA A 292 -9.44 -2.55 7.45
CA ALA A 292 -8.82 -2.40 8.78
C ALA A 292 -8.90 -3.65 9.67
N ARG A 293 -10.01 -4.41 9.62
CA ARG A 293 -10.10 -5.69 10.37
C ARG A 293 -9.02 -6.72 9.98
N ARG A 294 -8.39 -6.57 8.81
CA ARG A 294 -7.31 -7.42 8.29
C ARG A 294 -5.93 -6.86 8.54
N PHE A 295 -5.81 -5.62 9.01
CA PHE A 295 -4.54 -5.08 9.49
C PHE A 295 -4.03 -5.95 10.65
N GLY A 296 -2.71 -6.21 10.64
CA GLY A 296 -2.06 -6.94 11.72
C GLY A 296 -2.03 -6.12 13.00
N ARG A 297 -1.73 -6.76 14.13
CA ARG A 297 -1.61 -6.09 15.43
C ARG A 297 -0.15 -5.74 15.71
N VAL A 298 0.12 -4.47 15.92
CA VAL A 298 1.43 -3.97 16.33
C VAL A 298 1.35 -3.61 17.80
N ARG A 299 1.99 -4.41 18.64
CA ARG A 299 2.02 -4.24 20.09
C ARG A 299 3.27 -3.48 20.50
N PHE A 300 3.11 -2.33 21.13
CA PHE A 300 4.23 -1.49 21.55
C PHE A 300 4.76 -1.97 22.91
N VAL A 301 6.07 -2.18 23.01
CA VAL A 301 6.70 -2.64 24.25
C VAL A 301 7.80 -1.69 24.70
N GLY A 302 7.95 -1.51 26.01
CA GLY A 302 8.98 -0.65 26.59
C GLY A 302 10.39 -1.20 26.34
N ALA A 303 11.41 -0.35 26.52
CA ALA A 303 12.81 -0.71 26.29
C ALA A 303 13.28 -1.91 27.14
N GLY A 304 12.69 -2.10 28.33
CA GLY A 304 13.00 -3.17 29.29
C GLY A 304 12.29 -4.51 29.08
N GLY A 305 11.48 -4.67 28.02
CA GLY A 305 10.84 -5.95 27.68
C GLY A 305 9.65 -6.37 28.56
N GLU A 306 9.21 -5.56 29.52
CA GLU A 306 7.99 -5.84 30.26
C GLU A 306 6.76 -5.42 29.44
N ALA A 307 5.99 -6.41 28.99
CA ALA A 307 4.58 -6.20 28.70
C ALA A 307 3.91 -5.85 30.03
N GLY A 308 3.55 -4.57 30.22
CA GLY A 308 2.91 -4.12 31.45
C GLY A 308 1.71 -5.00 31.78
N GLY A 309 1.78 -5.69 32.91
CA GLY A 309 0.68 -6.50 33.41
C GLY A 309 -0.57 -5.64 33.60
N ALA A 310 -1.73 -6.20 33.25
CA ALA A 310 -3.03 -5.60 33.48
C ALA A 310 -3.16 -5.12 34.94
N GLY A 311 -3.05 -3.81 35.15
CA GLY A 311 -3.25 -3.18 36.44
C GLY A 311 -4.73 -3.18 36.78
N ALA A 312 -5.09 -3.94 37.82
CA ALA A 312 -6.34 -3.81 38.55
C ALA A 312 -6.60 -2.35 38.97
N PRO A 313 -7.87 -1.92 39.13
CA PRO A 313 -8.21 -0.50 39.29
C PRO A 313 -7.57 0.10 40.54
N ALA A 314 -6.88 1.23 40.35
CA ALA A 314 -6.31 2.02 41.42
C ALA A 314 -7.40 2.45 42.40
N ARG A 315 -7.16 2.15 43.68
CA ARG A 315 -7.94 2.68 44.79
C ARG A 315 -7.60 4.16 44.96
N ASP A 316 -8.68 4.90 45.21
CA ASP A 316 -8.79 6.32 45.53
C ASP A 316 -7.61 6.86 46.36
N ALA A 317 -6.90 7.84 45.81
CA ALA A 317 -5.95 8.69 46.54
C ALA A 317 -6.30 10.15 46.26
N GLY A 318 -6.81 10.82 47.29
CA GLY A 318 -7.27 12.20 47.27
C GLY A 318 -6.19 13.26 46.96
N PRO A 319 -6.61 14.52 46.81
CA PRO A 319 -5.87 15.52 46.03
C PRO A 319 -4.67 16.10 46.79
N ALA A 320 -3.56 16.27 46.08
CA ALA A 320 -2.45 17.14 46.49
C ALA A 320 -2.73 18.60 46.06
N PRO A 321 -2.27 19.60 46.83
CA PRO A 321 -2.72 20.99 46.71
C PRO A 321 -2.05 21.76 45.56
N ALA A 322 -2.80 22.76 45.09
CA ALA A 322 -2.49 23.65 43.98
C ALA A 322 -1.35 24.65 44.26
N THR A 323 -0.57 24.93 43.22
CA THR A 323 0.21 26.18 43.09
C THR A 323 -0.03 26.78 41.70
N ALA A 324 -0.31 28.09 41.70
CA ALA A 324 -0.76 28.91 40.57
C ALA A 324 0.45 29.61 39.87
N PRO A 325 0.24 30.31 38.73
CA PRO A 325 1.20 30.41 37.63
C PRO A 325 2.11 31.65 37.66
N SER A 326 3.18 31.63 36.86
CA SER A 326 4.02 32.81 36.59
C SER A 326 3.98 33.20 35.10
N ALA A 327 3.86 34.51 34.90
CA ALA A 327 3.56 35.32 33.72
C ALA A 327 4.47 35.19 32.48
N ALA A 328 3.88 35.53 31.33
CA ALA A 328 4.52 35.93 30.07
C ALA A 328 4.68 37.45 29.95
N PRO A 329 5.51 37.95 29.01
CA PRO A 329 5.22 39.23 28.34
C PRO A 329 5.54 39.17 26.81
N PRO A 330 5.40 40.27 26.03
CA PRO A 330 4.21 40.60 25.23
C PRO A 330 4.44 40.51 23.71
N GLY A 331 3.34 40.59 22.94
CA GLY A 331 3.32 40.39 21.50
C GLY A 331 3.72 41.57 20.62
N VAL A 332 3.74 41.30 19.32
CA VAL A 332 3.72 42.29 18.23
C VAL A 332 2.81 41.80 17.10
N SER A 333 2.00 42.73 16.61
CA SER A 333 0.98 42.62 15.57
C SER A 333 1.57 42.89 14.18
N SER A 334 0.99 42.27 13.14
CA SER A 334 0.71 42.80 11.79
C SER A 334 0.58 41.61 10.81
N ALA A 335 -0.11 41.64 9.68
CA ALA A 335 -1.22 42.42 9.14
C ALA A 335 -1.78 41.59 7.95
N ARG A 336 -3.01 41.89 7.54
CA ARG A 336 -3.71 41.32 6.39
C ARG A 336 -2.96 41.49 5.06
N GLY A 337 -3.18 40.54 4.15
CA GLY A 337 -3.02 40.72 2.70
C GLY A 337 -3.88 39.70 1.93
N GLU A 338 -4.94 40.16 1.27
CA GLU A 338 -5.83 39.38 0.40
C GLU A 338 -5.39 39.48 -1.08
N ARG A 339 -5.42 38.32 -1.79
CA ARG A 339 -5.81 38.02 -3.20
C ARG A 339 -5.03 38.68 -4.37
N PRO A 340 -5.17 38.24 -5.67
CA PRO A 340 -5.97 37.16 -6.32
C PRO A 340 -5.08 36.16 -7.15
N GLY A 341 -5.48 34.96 -7.60
CA GLY A 341 -6.50 34.61 -8.62
C GLY A 341 -5.87 34.37 -10.02
N ALA A 342 -5.69 33.11 -10.46
CA ALA A 342 -5.45 32.69 -11.86
C ALA A 342 -5.72 31.17 -11.97
N ALA A 343 -6.84 30.73 -12.56
CA ALA A 343 -7.03 30.38 -13.98
C ALA A 343 -6.25 29.11 -14.42
N ALA A 344 -6.94 27.97 -14.40
CA ALA A 344 -6.49 26.69 -14.94
C ALA A 344 -6.86 26.53 -16.44
N PRO A 345 -6.02 25.92 -17.28
CA PRO A 345 -6.44 25.43 -18.59
C PRO A 345 -6.91 23.97 -18.55
N SER A 346 -8.04 23.76 -19.22
CA SER A 346 -8.67 22.49 -19.56
C SER A 346 -7.80 21.66 -20.53
N ALA A 347 -7.71 20.35 -20.29
CA ALA A 347 -7.38 19.39 -21.34
C ALA A 347 -8.19 18.09 -21.15
N SER A 348 -8.99 17.78 -22.16
CA SER A 348 -9.86 16.63 -22.30
C SER A 348 -9.08 15.36 -22.70
N ALA A 349 -9.33 14.24 -22.04
CA ALA A 349 -9.02 12.91 -22.55
C ALA A 349 -10.24 12.00 -22.39
N GLY A 350 -10.70 11.40 -23.50
CA GLY A 350 -11.86 10.53 -23.56
C GLY A 350 -11.60 9.12 -22.98
N PRO A 351 -12.65 8.37 -22.62
CA PRO A 351 -12.51 7.15 -21.82
C PRO A 351 -12.39 5.87 -22.68
N LYS A 352 -11.57 4.91 -22.23
CA LYS A 352 -11.67 3.46 -22.53
C LYS A 352 -10.99 2.63 -21.41
N PRO A 353 -11.41 1.37 -21.16
CA PRO A 353 -12.52 0.96 -20.32
C PRO A 353 -12.05 0.43 -18.95
N GLY A 354 -12.76 0.85 -17.90
CA GLY A 354 -12.51 0.47 -16.51
C GLY A 354 -13.09 -0.86 -16.07
N TYR A 355 -12.51 -1.36 -14.98
CA TYR A 355 -12.99 -2.43 -14.12
C TYR A 355 -14.38 -2.08 -13.58
N ARG A 356 -15.34 -3.02 -13.64
CA ARG A 356 -16.70 -2.83 -13.11
C ARG A 356 -16.65 -2.83 -11.58
N ALA A 357 -17.17 -1.78 -10.97
CA ALA A 357 -17.60 -1.80 -9.58
C ALA A 357 -18.99 -2.46 -9.51
N ASP A 358 -19.15 -3.46 -8.65
CA ASP A 358 -20.45 -4.02 -8.30
C ASP A 358 -21.26 -3.01 -7.46
N PRO A 359 -22.59 -2.96 -7.61
CA PRO A 359 -23.45 -2.06 -6.84
C PRO A 359 -23.62 -2.53 -5.39
N PRO A 360 -23.91 -1.63 -4.43
CA PRO A 360 -24.20 -2.01 -3.06
C PRO A 360 -25.56 -2.70 -2.96
N ASP A 361 -25.59 -3.83 -2.26
CA ASP A 361 -26.82 -4.56 -1.90
C ASP A 361 -27.73 -3.70 -1.01
N ARG A 362 -29.03 -3.85 -1.25
CA ARG A 362 -30.14 -3.29 -0.44
C ARG A 362 -30.41 -4.11 0.81
#